data_AF-A0A553FP60-F1
#
_entry.id   AF-A0A553FP60-F1
#
_cell.length_a   1.000
_cell.length_b   1.000
_cell.length_c   1.000
_cell.angle_alpha   90.00
_cell.angle_beta   90.00
_cell.angle_gamma   90.00
#
_symmetry.space_group_name_H-M   'P 1'
#
loop_
_entity.id
_entity.type
_entity.pdbx_description
1 polymer ?
#
loop_
_entity_poly.entity_id
_entity_poly.type
_entity_poly.pdbx_seq_one_letter_code
_entity_poly.pdbx_strand_id
1 'polypeptide(L)'
;MNTKRTILLVMVLGCLTYSLAQPRGGGRRGNFNPEEMILREKENVIAKIDDLSEDQLLLLNGIYDEFGATFKETLEEARRTRSFSEMRPKMQALREEKDLLMKDVLDEDQYNIYLSIVESERKQRRQRVQSSSKDSVNIEDN
;
A
#
# COMPACT_ATOMS: atom_id res chain seq x y z
N MET A 1 41.20 -36.08 -8.75
CA MET A 1 41.79 -35.24 -7.69
C MET A 1 42.57 -34.12 -8.39
N ASN A 2 42.20 -32.84 -8.44
CA ASN A 2 41.50 -31.98 -7.48
C ASN A 2 40.70 -30.90 -8.24
N THR A 3 39.50 -31.24 -8.73
CA THR A 3 38.55 -30.32 -9.38
C THR A 3 37.81 -29.39 -8.40
N LYS A 4 38.18 -29.42 -7.11
CA LYS A 4 37.48 -28.72 -6.03
C LYS A 4 38.18 -27.43 -5.56
N ARG A 5 39.31 -27.04 -6.17
CA ARG A 5 40.08 -25.83 -5.79
C ARG A 5 39.97 -24.65 -6.77
N THR A 6 39.41 -24.85 -7.96
CA THR A 6 39.16 -23.77 -8.94
C THR A 6 37.76 -23.16 -8.85
N ILE A 7 36.87 -23.71 -8.02
CA ILE A 7 35.49 -23.21 -7.86
C ILE A 7 35.40 -22.04 -6.85
N LEU A 8 36.49 -21.69 -6.15
CA LEU A 8 36.48 -20.72 -5.04
C LEU A 8 37.00 -19.31 -5.41
N LEU A 9 37.16 -18.96 -6.69
CA LEU A 9 37.77 -17.66 -7.08
C LEU A 9 37.04 -16.92 -8.22
N VAL A 10 35.75 -17.21 -8.44
CA VAL A 10 34.89 -16.46 -9.38
C VAL A 10 33.70 -15.78 -8.67
N MET A 11 33.66 -15.83 -7.34
CA MET A 11 32.56 -15.32 -6.50
C MET A 11 32.66 -13.83 -6.13
N VAL A 12 33.33 -12.98 -6.93
CA VAL A 12 33.62 -11.58 -6.53
C VAL A 12 33.29 -10.49 -7.56
N LEU A 13 32.95 -10.79 -8.82
CA LEU A 13 32.60 -9.72 -9.77
C LEU A 13 31.28 -10.01 -10.51
N GLY A 14 30.20 -9.49 -9.92
CA GLY A 14 28.87 -9.49 -10.52
C GLY A 14 27.90 -8.52 -9.85
N CYS A 15 28.40 -7.47 -9.17
CA CYS A 15 27.57 -6.31 -8.83
C CYS A 15 27.30 -5.51 -10.12
N LEU A 16 26.44 -6.05 -10.98
CA LEU A 16 25.72 -5.26 -11.96
C LEU A 16 24.64 -4.51 -11.19
N THR A 17 25.01 -3.33 -10.71
CA THR A 17 24.07 -2.30 -10.31
C THR A 17 23.17 -2.01 -11.50
N TYR A 18 21.99 -2.63 -11.53
CA TYR A 18 20.86 -2.08 -12.27
C TYR A 18 20.53 -0.76 -11.59
N SER A 19 21.19 0.31 -12.05
CA SER A 19 20.68 1.67 -11.93
C SER A 19 19.38 1.70 -12.70
N LEU A 20 18.31 1.22 -12.07
CA LEU A 20 16.96 1.55 -12.47
C LEU A 20 16.89 3.07 -12.39
N ALA A 21 16.95 3.69 -13.56
CA ALA A 21 16.66 5.09 -13.75
C ALA A 21 15.25 5.31 -13.18
N GLN A 22 15.18 5.71 -11.91
CA GLN A 22 13.95 6.19 -11.32
C GLN A 22 13.58 7.44 -12.11
N PRO A 23 12.43 7.46 -12.83
CA PRO A 23 12.00 8.67 -13.50
C PRO A 23 11.92 9.78 -12.46
N ARG A 24 12.79 10.78 -12.68
CA ARG A 24 12.88 12.02 -11.92
C ARG A 24 11.49 12.62 -11.73
N GLY A 25 11.26 13.09 -10.52
CA GLY A 25 10.03 13.74 -10.08
C GLY A 25 9.51 14.76 -11.08
N GLY A 26 8.26 14.54 -11.47
CA GLY A 26 7.34 15.56 -11.92
C GLY A 26 6.05 15.29 -11.18
N GLY A 27 5.55 16.26 -10.43
CA GLY A 27 4.29 16.19 -9.72
C GLY A 27 3.14 15.90 -10.69
N ARG A 28 2.93 14.64 -11.01
CA ARG A 28 1.67 14.19 -11.58
C ARG A 28 0.68 14.38 -10.44
N ARG A 29 -0.19 15.39 -10.59
CA ARG A 29 -1.61 15.25 -10.24
C ARG A 29 -2.12 14.00 -10.98
N GLY A 30 -1.67 12.83 -10.51
CA GLY A 30 -2.08 11.54 -11.02
C GLY A 30 -3.55 11.47 -10.71
N ASN A 31 -4.34 11.15 -11.72
CA ASN A 31 -5.75 10.87 -11.60
C ASN A 31 -5.94 9.93 -10.39
N PHE A 32 -6.35 10.48 -9.24
CA PHE A 32 -6.54 9.68 -8.04
C PHE A 32 -7.77 8.83 -8.31
N ASN A 33 -7.53 7.55 -8.62
CA ASN A 33 -8.58 6.56 -8.81
C ASN A 33 -8.72 5.73 -7.52
N PRO A 34 -9.79 5.96 -6.73
CA PRO A 34 -10.02 5.20 -5.51
C PRO A 34 -10.16 3.70 -5.75
N GLU A 35 -10.81 3.32 -6.85
CA GLU A 35 -11.09 1.91 -7.16
C GLU A 35 -9.79 1.14 -7.42
N GLU A 36 -8.89 1.72 -8.21
CA GLU A 36 -7.57 1.14 -8.49
C GLU A 36 -6.70 1.05 -7.22
N MET A 37 -6.78 2.03 -6.33
CA MET A 37 -6.05 2.00 -5.05
C MET A 37 -6.52 0.83 -4.18
N ILE A 38 -7.84 0.63 -4.07
CA ILE A 38 -8.43 -0.42 -3.24
C ILE A 38 -8.15 -1.79 -3.85
N LEU A 39 -8.29 -1.93 -5.17
CA LEU A 39 -7.96 -3.17 -5.89
C LEU A 39 -6.49 -3.56 -5.67
N ARG A 40 -5.57 -2.60 -5.76
CA ARG A 40 -4.16 -2.84 -5.53
C ARG A 40 -3.86 -3.26 -4.09
N GLU A 41 -4.54 -2.66 -3.10
CA GLU A 41 -4.43 -3.06 -1.70
C GLU A 41 -4.91 -4.51 -1.52
N LYS A 42 -6.08 -4.85 -2.07
CA LYS A 42 -6.66 -6.19 -2.08
C LYS A 42 -5.71 -7.23 -2.66
N GLU A 43 -5.21 -7.01 -3.87
CA GLU A 43 -4.28 -7.91 -4.55
C GLU A 43 -2.99 -8.11 -3.75
N ASN A 44 -2.43 -7.03 -3.19
CA ASN A 44 -1.21 -7.10 -2.38
C ASN A 44 -1.41 -7.86 -1.06
N VAL A 45 -2.61 -7.77 -0.46
CA VAL A 45 -2.96 -8.55 0.73
C VAL A 45 -3.11 -10.02 0.39
N ILE A 46 -3.91 -10.36 -0.63
CA ILE A 46 -4.14 -11.75 -1.06
C ILE A 46 -2.82 -12.41 -1.49
N ALA A 47 -1.93 -11.68 -2.16
CA ALA A 47 -0.66 -12.23 -2.64
C ALA A 47 0.40 -12.45 -1.54
N LYS A 48 0.21 -11.89 -0.34
CA LYS A 48 1.22 -11.93 0.74
C LYS A 48 0.79 -12.72 1.96
N ILE A 49 -0.51 -12.91 2.15
CA ILE A 49 -1.00 -13.79 3.20
C ILE A 49 -0.90 -15.22 2.68
N ASP A 50 -0.06 -16.00 3.33
CA ASP A 50 0.09 -17.42 3.05
C ASP A 50 -1.12 -18.21 3.58
N ASP A 51 -1.41 -19.34 2.95
CA ASP A 51 -2.41 -20.33 3.40
C ASP A 51 -3.84 -19.79 3.62
N LEU A 52 -4.28 -18.81 2.83
CA LEU A 52 -5.68 -18.39 2.79
C LEU A 52 -6.59 -19.55 2.37
N SER A 53 -7.58 -19.88 3.20
CA SER A 53 -8.63 -20.83 2.82
C SER A 53 -9.56 -20.23 1.75
N GLU A 54 -10.30 -21.09 1.04
CA GLU A 54 -11.29 -20.63 0.05
C GLU A 54 -12.37 -19.74 0.70
N ASP A 55 -12.80 -20.08 1.91
CA ASP A 55 -13.78 -19.30 2.68
C ASP A 55 -13.20 -17.94 3.11
N GLN A 56 -11.95 -17.91 3.58
CA GLN A 56 -11.27 -16.66 3.93
C GLN A 56 -11.12 -15.76 2.70
N LEU A 57 -10.72 -16.33 1.55
CA LEU A 57 -10.60 -15.59 0.30
C LEU A 57 -11.95 -15.00 -0.13
N LEU A 58 -13.04 -15.77 -0.02
CA LEU A 58 -14.38 -15.30 -0.33
C LEU A 58 -14.80 -14.13 0.59
N LEU A 59 -14.54 -14.25 1.89
CA LEU A 59 -14.86 -13.20 2.87
C LEU A 59 -14.01 -11.95 2.65
N LEU A 60 -12.70 -12.09 2.40
CA LEU A 60 -11.82 -10.98 2.05
C LEU A 60 -12.32 -10.25 0.80
N ASN A 61 -12.73 -10.99 -0.24
CA ASN A 61 -13.31 -10.39 -1.43
C ASN A 61 -14.53 -9.55 -1.09
N GLY A 62 -15.48 -10.09 -0.31
CA GLY A 62 -16.66 -9.36 0.13
C GLY A 62 -16.33 -8.11 0.95
N ILE A 63 -15.41 -8.21 1.90
CA ILE A 63 -14.95 -7.07 2.72
C ILE A 63 -14.41 -5.94 1.83
N TYR A 64 -13.57 -6.26 0.84
CA TYR A 64 -13.00 -5.25 -0.05
C TYR A 64 -14.02 -4.66 -1.03
N ASP A 65 -14.99 -5.46 -1.47
CA ASP A 65 -16.02 -5.01 -2.39
C ASP A 65 -16.97 -4.02 -1.67
N GLU A 66 -17.42 -4.35 -0.46
CA GLU A 66 -18.20 -3.45 0.39
C GLU A 66 -17.42 -2.18 0.76
N PHE A 67 -16.17 -2.33 1.23
CA PHE A 67 -15.30 -1.19 1.51
C PHE A 67 -15.15 -0.27 0.29
N GLY A 68 -14.96 -0.85 -0.90
CA GLY A 68 -14.86 -0.11 -2.16
C GLY A 68 -16.12 0.68 -2.49
N ALA A 69 -17.29 0.04 -2.36
CA ALA A 69 -18.58 0.67 -2.60
C ALA A 69 -18.83 1.84 -1.63
N THR A 70 -18.69 1.62 -0.33
CA THR A 70 -18.91 2.65 0.69
C THR A 70 -17.87 3.78 0.59
N PHE A 71 -16.62 3.46 0.24
CA PHE A 71 -15.59 4.48 0.03
C PHE A 71 -15.97 5.40 -1.13
N LYS A 72 -16.42 4.82 -2.25
CA LYS A 72 -16.86 5.58 -3.42
C LYS A 72 -18.06 6.46 -3.08
N GLU A 73 -19.07 5.90 -2.42
CA GLU A 73 -20.25 6.64 -1.99
C GLU A 73 -19.88 7.82 -1.09
N THR A 74 -19.03 7.58 -0.08
CA THR A 74 -18.57 8.64 0.85
C THR A 74 -17.84 9.76 0.09
N LEU A 75 -17.02 9.41 -0.91
CA LEU A 75 -16.32 10.39 -1.73
C LEU A 75 -17.28 11.19 -2.63
N GLU A 76 -18.27 10.52 -3.23
CA GLU A 76 -19.29 11.16 -4.04
C GLU A 76 -20.19 12.09 -3.20
N GLU A 77 -20.62 11.64 -2.02
CA GLU A 77 -21.39 12.43 -1.05
C GLU A 77 -20.63 13.72 -0.72
N ALA A 78 -19.37 13.60 -0.30
CA ALA A 78 -18.54 14.75 0.04
C ALA A 78 -18.35 15.73 -1.13
N ARG A 79 -18.25 15.22 -2.36
CA ARG A 79 -18.19 16.07 -3.58
C ARG A 79 -19.50 16.80 -3.82
N ARG A 80 -20.65 16.13 -3.65
CA ARG A 80 -21.99 16.71 -3.85
C ARG A 80 -22.31 17.77 -2.79
N THR A 81 -21.97 17.52 -1.52
CA THR A 81 -22.29 18.40 -0.39
C THR A 81 -21.22 19.44 -0.10
N ARG A 82 -20.01 19.29 -0.68
CA ARG A 82 -18.79 20.05 -0.35
C ARG A 82 -18.36 19.88 1.11
N SER A 83 -18.81 18.82 1.80
CA SER A 83 -18.49 18.52 3.20
C SER A 83 -17.16 17.78 3.36
N PHE A 84 -16.07 18.38 2.88
CA PHE A 84 -14.74 17.75 2.95
C PHE A 84 -14.17 17.61 4.38
N SER A 85 -14.65 18.43 5.32
CA SER A 85 -14.28 18.33 6.75
C SER A 85 -14.74 17.01 7.37
N GLU A 86 -15.91 16.54 6.99
CA GLU A 86 -16.53 15.30 7.50
C GLU A 86 -16.03 14.05 6.78
N MET A 87 -15.44 14.22 5.59
CA MET A 87 -14.89 13.10 4.82
C MET A 87 -13.76 12.40 5.57
N ARG A 88 -12.87 13.14 6.23
CA ARG A 88 -11.71 12.54 6.93
C ARG A 88 -12.13 11.57 8.06
N PRO A 89 -13.00 11.95 9.02
CA PRO A 89 -13.43 11.02 10.06
C PRO A 89 -14.25 9.84 9.50
N LYS A 90 -15.13 10.07 8.50
CA LYS A 90 -15.88 8.97 7.85
C LYS A 90 -14.93 7.94 7.20
N MET A 91 -13.92 8.41 6.47
CA MET A 91 -12.93 7.54 5.84
C MET A 91 -12.02 6.83 6.84
N GLN A 92 -11.77 7.42 8.00
CA GLN A 92 -11.04 6.76 9.08
C GLN A 92 -11.88 5.64 9.68
N ALA A 93 -13.13 5.92 10.04
CA ALA A 93 -14.04 4.92 10.60
C ALA A 93 -14.22 3.73 9.64
N LEU A 94 -14.41 4.00 8.35
CA LEU A 94 -14.55 2.95 7.33
C LEU A 94 -13.30 2.06 7.23
N ARG A 95 -12.10 2.61 7.43
CA ARG A 95 -10.86 1.83 7.46
C ARG A 95 -10.73 1.00 8.73
N GLU A 96 -11.12 1.56 9.87
CA GLU A 96 -11.12 0.85 11.15
C GLU A 96 -12.11 -0.32 11.13
N GLU A 97 -13.30 -0.12 10.55
CA GLU A 97 -14.27 -1.20 10.34
C GLU A 97 -13.70 -2.32 9.47
N LYS A 98 -13.06 -1.99 8.34
CA LYS A 98 -12.34 -2.97 7.53
C LYS A 98 -11.26 -3.70 8.33
N ASP A 99 -10.46 -2.97 9.10
CA ASP A 99 -9.38 -3.54 9.92
C ASP A 99 -9.92 -4.53 10.98
N LEU A 100 -11.14 -4.30 11.50
CA LEU A 100 -11.83 -5.21 12.41
C LEU A 100 -12.37 -6.45 11.69
N LEU A 101 -13.05 -6.28 10.56
CA LEU A 101 -13.55 -7.41 9.77
C LEU A 101 -12.41 -8.33 9.31
N MET A 102 -11.26 -7.75 8.92
CA MET A 102 -10.07 -8.52 8.57
C MET A 102 -9.55 -9.34 9.75
N LYS A 103 -9.64 -8.82 10.98
CA LYS A 103 -9.22 -9.54 12.19
C LYS A 103 -10.14 -10.73 12.52
N ASP A 104 -11.42 -10.60 12.20
CA ASP A 104 -12.39 -11.67 12.48
C ASP A 104 -12.29 -12.83 11.48
N VAL A 105 -11.76 -12.58 10.27
CA VAL A 105 -11.60 -13.58 9.20
C VAL A 105 -10.23 -14.24 9.21
N LEU A 106 -9.18 -13.47 9.48
CA LEU A 106 -7.80 -13.95 9.46
C LEU A 106 -7.39 -14.50 10.81
N ASP A 107 -6.52 -15.50 10.82
CA ASP A 107 -5.83 -15.87 12.05
C ASP A 107 -4.79 -14.79 12.46
N GLU A 108 -4.15 -15.00 13.61
CA GLU A 108 -3.22 -14.02 14.17
C GLU A 108 -2.00 -13.75 13.25
N ASP A 109 -1.43 -14.79 12.64
CA ASP A 109 -0.25 -14.66 11.79
C ASP A 109 -0.61 -13.96 10.47
N GLN A 110 -1.72 -14.38 9.86
CA GLN A 110 -2.27 -13.75 8.65
C GLN A 110 -2.64 -12.28 8.90
N TYR A 111 -3.26 -11.98 10.04
CA TYR A 111 -3.63 -10.62 10.41
C TYR A 111 -2.40 -9.74 10.67
N ASN A 112 -1.33 -10.29 11.25
CA ASN A 112 -0.07 -9.59 11.42
C ASN A 112 0.58 -9.22 10.08
N ILE A 113 0.51 -10.12 9.08
CA ILE A 113 0.94 -9.82 7.71
C ILE A 113 0.11 -8.67 7.14
N TYR A 114 -1.22 -8.74 7.25
CA TYR A 114 -2.13 -7.67 6.84
C TYR A 114 -1.76 -6.32 7.47
N LEU A 115 -1.57 -6.26 8.79
CA LEU A 115 -1.18 -5.04 9.50
C LEU A 115 0.15 -4.48 8.99
N SER A 116 1.14 -5.34 8.73
CA SER A 116 2.43 -4.92 8.20
C SER A 116 2.30 -4.22 6.84
N ILE A 117 1.40 -4.71 5.98
CA ILE A 117 1.11 -4.15 4.67
C ILE A 117 0.50 -2.75 4.85
N VAL A 118 -0.57 -2.64 5.63
CA VAL A 118 -1.28 -1.38 5.88
C VAL A 118 -0.38 -0.33 6.54
N GLU A 119 0.43 -0.73 7.52
CA GLU A 119 1.39 0.17 8.16
C GLU A 119 2.47 0.66 7.22
N SER A 120 3.00 -0.22 6.36
CA SER A 120 4.04 0.15 5.40
C SER A 120 3.54 1.25 4.46
N GLU A 121 2.29 1.16 4.01
CA GLU A 121 1.66 2.18 3.19
C GLU A 121 1.46 3.49 3.95
N ARG A 122 0.99 3.42 5.21
CA ARG A 122 0.83 4.60 6.08
C ARG A 122 2.17 5.30 6.28
N LYS A 123 3.25 4.55 6.52
CA LYS A 123 4.63 5.08 6.69
C LYS A 123 5.12 5.74 5.40
N GLN A 124 4.96 5.09 4.25
CA GLN A 124 5.35 5.66 2.95
C GLN A 124 4.60 6.95 2.63
N ARG A 125 3.30 7.02 2.93
CA ARG A 125 2.51 8.25 2.75
C ARG A 125 3.04 9.38 3.64
N ARG A 126 3.34 9.12 4.91
CA ARG A 126 3.92 10.10 5.84
C ARG A 126 5.28 10.61 5.36
N GLN A 127 6.14 9.72 4.88
CA GLN A 127 7.47 10.08 4.36
C GLN A 127 7.37 10.99 3.12
N ARG A 128 6.45 10.69 2.18
CA ARG A 128 6.22 11.52 0.99
C ARG A 128 5.74 12.94 1.33
N VAL A 129 4.87 13.07 2.33
CA VAL A 129 4.43 14.39 2.83
C VAL A 129 5.59 15.15 3.47
N GLN A 130 6.41 14.46 4.27
CA GLN A 130 7.55 15.09 4.95
C GLN A 130 8.68 15.50 3.99
N SER A 131 8.98 14.70 2.96
CA SER A 131 9.98 15.05 1.95
C SER A 131 9.52 16.23 1.09
N SER A 132 8.24 16.22 0.65
CA SER A 132 7.66 17.31 -0.13
C SER A 132 7.64 18.65 0.63
N SER A 133 7.56 18.62 1.96
CA SER A 133 7.57 19.83 2.79
C SER A 133 8.97 20.39 3.03
N LYS A 134 10.03 19.58 2.90
CA LYS A 134 11.42 20.05 3.04
C LYS A 134 11.92 20.70 1.75
N ASP A 135 11.49 20.19 0.60
CA ASP A 135 11.88 20.73 -0.71
C ASP A 135 11.24 22.11 -0.98
N SER A 136 10.06 22.40 -0.42
CA SER A 136 9.41 23.72 -0.55
C SER A 136 10.08 24.84 0.26
N VAL A 137 10.82 24.51 1.32
CA VAL A 137 11.53 25.52 2.14
C VAL A 137 12.83 25.98 1.48
N ASN A 138 13.45 25.14 0.63
CA ASN A 138 14.71 25.47 -0.05
C ASN A 138 14.54 26.28 -1.35
N ILE A 139 13.30 26.63 -1.75
CA ILE A 139 13.02 27.36 -3.00
C ILE A 139 12.81 28.88 -2.75
N GLU A 140 12.56 29.30 -1.50
CA GLU A 140 12.35 30.73 -1.18
C GLU A 140 13.66 31.50 -0.84
N ASP A 141 14.80 30.82 -0.74
CA ASP A 141 16.10 31.41 -0.36
C ASP A 141 17.13 31.45 -1.50
N ASN A 142 16.72 31.65 -2.76
CA ASN A 142 17.64 31.95 -3.88
C ASN A 142 17.11 32.99 -4.86
#